data_AF-M3DAN6-F1
#
_entry.id   AF-M3DAN6-F1
#
_cell.length_a   1.000
_cell.length_b   1.000
_cell.length_c   1.000
_cell.angle_alpha   90.00
_cell.angle_beta   90.00
_cell.angle_gamma   90.00
#
_symmetry.space_group_name_H-M   'P 1'
#
loop_
_entity.id
_entity.type
_entity.pdbx_description
1 polymer ?
#
loop_
_entity_poly.entity_id
_entity_poly.type
_entity_poly.pdbx_seq_one_letter_code
_entity_poly.pdbx_strand_id
1 'polypeptide(L)'
;RSLLREASYLPDPNARLFIRAKVLGQTRKNAFRIRQHRDNPTSVAEWTKLALQQANKALNQLRRANEGERSRLLRVLLMTYGRIGSRRYELLKPLYQTDRKVDGASTENSSSGGGSLDGGDDLPALTPEIYALAKSQKQANPPTHTRKNPRHLEPIIPATNNRMLPMPKKRIKNMHRKWYADFLNRLLPPLPTKEWQQLRDWSQGHNLPDLVIPRRNASERLHFGKYSALEATVLQGRIDNAVYGNREAHEITPRYMQRLWATVFSISPYMVYNDETKEWRVLW
;
A
#
# COMPACT_ATOMS: atom_id res chain seq x y z
N ARG A 1 -10.12 -8.65 17.58
CA ARG A 1 -11.56 -8.25 17.51
C ARG A 1 -11.72 -6.75 17.33
N SER A 2 -11.13 -5.91 18.19
CA SER A 2 -11.13 -4.44 18.06
C SER A 2 -10.77 -3.94 16.65
N LEU A 3 -9.68 -4.44 16.06
CA LEU A 3 -9.28 -4.11 14.68
C LEU A 3 -10.38 -4.34 13.63
N LEU A 4 -11.16 -5.43 13.76
CA LEU A 4 -12.24 -5.73 12.82
C LEU A 4 -13.44 -4.80 13.01
N ARG A 5 -13.69 -4.35 14.25
CA ARG A 5 -14.72 -3.34 14.55
C ARG A 5 -14.32 -2.00 13.94
N GLU A 6 -13.10 -1.53 14.21
CA GLU A 6 -12.62 -0.27 13.62
C GLU A 6 -12.57 -0.32 12.09
N ALA A 7 -12.19 -1.45 11.51
CA ALA A 7 -12.22 -1.64 10.06
C ALA A 7 -13.63 -1.56 9.46
N SER A 8 -14.68 -1.90 10.22
CA SER A 8 -16.06 -1.82 9.75
C SER A 8 -16.62 -0.40 9.70
N TYR A 9 -16.00 0.54 10.42
CA TYR A 9 -16.38 1.95 10.46
C TYR A 9 -15.68 2.80 9.39
N LEU A 10 -14.78 2.22 8.59
CA LEU A 10 -14.13 2.98 7.53
C LEU A 10 -15.18 3.47 6.51
N PRO A 11 -15.06 4.73 6.05
CA PRO A 11 -16.03 5.31 5.12
C PRO A 11 -16.00 4.67 3.73
N ASP A 12 -14.84 4.18 3.28
CA ASP A 12 -14.69 3.53 1.97
C ASP A 12 -15.04 2.02 2.05
N PRO A 13 -16.03 1.51 1.28
CA PRO A 13 -16.38 0.09 1.24
C PRO A 13 -15.21 -0.82 0.83
N ASN A 14 -14.40 -0.39 -0.14
CA ASN A 14 -13.24 -1.18 -0.59
C ASN A 14 -12.18 -1.25 0.51
N ALA A 15 -12.03 -0.15 1.28
CA ALA A 15 -11.15 -0.13 2.44
C ALA A 15 -11.60 -1.08 3.55
N ARG A 16 -12.91 -1.16 3.84
CA ARG A 16 -13.47 -2.09 4.83
C ARG A 16 -13.10 -3.53 4.50
N LEU A 17 -13.35 -3.95 3.27
CA LEU A 17 -13.06 -5.31 2.80
C LEU A 17 -11.56 -5.61 2.83
N PHE A 18 -10.74 -4.71 2.29
CA PHE A 18 -9.29 -4.89 2.23
C PHE A 18 -8.67 -4.99 3.63
N ILE A 19 -8.99 -4.08 4.54
CA ILE A 19 -8.43 -4.08 5.89
C ILE A 19 -8.92 -5.30 6.68
N ARG A 20 -10.20 -5.70 6.52
CA ARG A 20 -10.72 -6.94 7.12
C ARG A 20 -9.90 -8.16 6.65
N ALA A 21 -9.72 -8.33 5.34
CA ALA A 21 -8.95 -9.43 4.78
C ALA A 21 -7.49 -9.41 5.28
N LYS A 22 -6.87 -8.22 5.31
CA LYS A 22 -5.51 -8.04 5.79
C LYS A 22 -5.34 -8.40 7.27
N VAL A 23 -6.24 -7.95 8.13
CA VAL A 23 -6.22 -8.25 9.58
C VAL A 23 -6.37 -9.76 9.78
N LEU A 24 -7.32 -10.40 9.11
CA LEU A 24 -7.51 -11.85 9.19
C LEU A 24 -6.25 -12.60 8.72
N GLY A 25 -5.69 -12.22 7.58
CA GLY A 25 -4.45 -12.81 7.07
C GLY A 25 -3.29 -12.68 8.05
N GLN A 26 -3.10 -11.49 8.67
CA GLN A 26 -2.05 -11.28 9.65
C GLN A 26 -2.26 -12.12 10.92
N THR A 27 -3.50 -12.19 11.43
CA THR A 27 -3.80 -12.99 12.63
C THR A 27 -3.56 -14.48 12.38
N ARG A 28 -3.94 -15.01 11.21
CA ARG A 28 -3.65 -16.40 10.82
C ARG A 28 -2.15 -16.66 10.73
N LYS A 29 -1.39 -15.77 10.10
CA LYS A 29 0.08 -15.86 10.02
C LYS A 29 0.74 -15.85 11.40
N ASN A 30 0.30 -14.96 12.29
CA ASN A 30 0.82 -14.88 13.66
C ASN A 30 0.46 -16.13 14.47
N ALA A 31 -0.79 -16.61 14.38
CA ALA A 31 -1.22 -17.83 15.05
C ALA A 31 -0.42 -19.05 14.59
N PHE A 32 -0.16 -19.15 13.28
CA PHE A 32 0.66 -20.21 12.72
C PHE A 32 2.11 -20.15 13.24
N ARG A 33 2.75 -18.98 13.25
CA ARG A 33 4.11 -18.81 13.80
C ARG A 33 4.20 -19.17 15.29
N ILE A 34 3.21 -18.75 16.07
CA ILE A 34 3.12 -19.10 17.50
C ILE A 34 3.02 -20.62 17.66
N ARG A 35 2.20 -21.28 16.83
CA ARG A 35 2.07 -22.75 16.85
C ARG A 35 3.37 -23.45 16.48
N GLN A 36 4.11 -22.96 15.48
CA GLN A 36 5.37 -23.54 15.02
C GLN A 36 6.48 -23.49 16.07
N HIS A 37 6.50 -22.44 16.91
CA HIS A 37 7.53 -22.24 17.92
C HIS A 37 7.07 -22.57 19.34
N ARG A 38 6.02 -23.39 19.49
CA ARG A 38 5.40 -23.70 20.79
C ARG A 38 6.39 -24.28 21.81
N ASP A 39 7.40 -25.01 21.34
CA ASP A 39 8.38 -25.68 22.20
C ASP A 39 9.38 -24.69 22.83
N ASN A 40 9.48 -23.47 22.29
CA ASN A 40 10.37 -22.41 22.79
C ASN A 40 9.56 -21.27 23.43
N PRO A 41 9.28 -21.33 24.75
CA PRO A 41 8.37 -20.38 25.41
C PRO A 41 8.86 -18.92 25.36
N THR A 42 10.17 -18.70 25.47
CA THR A 42 10.78 -17.36 25.38
C THR A 42 10.52 -16.71 24.03
N SER A 43 10.73 -17.45 22.93
CA SER A 43 10.48 -16.94 21.58
C SER A 43 9.00 -16.62 21.39
N VAL A 44 8.08 -17.48 21.85
CA VAL A 44 6.64 -17.23 21.75
C VAL A 44 6.23 -15.95 22.48
N ALA A 45 6.78 -15.70 23.67
CA ALA A 45 6.52 -14.46 24.42
C ALA A 45 6.97 -13.20 23.65
N GLU A 46 8.13 -13.25 23.00
CA GLU A 46 8.63 -12.14 22.19
C GLU A 46 7.77 -11.90 20.94
N TRP A 47 7.44 -12.96 20.19
CA TRP A 47 6.59 -12.86 19.01
C TRP A 47 5.19 -12.34 19.33
N THR A 48 4.60 -12.80 20.44
CA THR A 48 3.29 -12.34 20.90
C THR A 48 3.34 -10.86 21.29
N LYS A 49 4.36 -10.43 22.04
CA LYS A 49 4.57 -9.02 22.38
C LYS A 49 4.70 -8.14 21.14
N LEU A 50 5.53 -8.54 20.18
CA LEU A 50 5.72 -7.82 18.91
C LEU A 50 4.43 -7.77 18.09
N ALA A 51 3.69 -8.88 18.02
CA ALA A 51 2.39 -8.93 17.36
C ALA A 51 1.36 -8.00 18.01
N LEU A 52 1.32 -7.92 19.35
CA LEU A 52 0.46 -7.00 20.09
C LEU A 52 0.83 -5.54 19.85
N GLN A 53 2.13 -5.20 19.84
CA GLN A 53 2.61 -3.85 19.53
C GLN A 53 2.18 -3.42 18.11
N GLN A 54 2.35 -4.31 17.13
CA GLN A 54 1.91 -4.04 15.75
C GLN A 54 0.38 -3.91 15.65
N ALA A 55 -0.37 -4.74 16.37
CA ALA A 55 -1.83 -4.67 16.41
C ALA A 55 -2.32 -3.36 17.03
N ASN A 56 -1.70 -2.91 18.13
CA ASN A 56 -2.03 -1.63 18.78
C ASN A 56 -1.69 -0.44 17.86
N LYS A 57 -0.57 -0.49 17.15
CA LYS A 57 -0.21 0.55 16.16
C LYS A 57 -1.22 0.60 15.01
N ALA A 58 -1.64 -0.55 14.50
CA ALA A 58 -2.66 -0.63 13.45
C ALA A 58 -4.02 -0.13 13.95
N LEU A 59 -4.38 -0.46 15.19
CA LEU A 59 -5.62 -0.02 15.83
C LEU A 59 -5.64 1.49 15.98
N ASN A 60 -4.56 2.10 16.49
CA ASN A 60 -4.46 3.55 16.61
C ASN A 60 -4.52 4.25 15.25
N GLN A 61 -3.92 3.67 14.21
CA GLN A 61 -4.03 4.19 12.85
C GLN A 61 -5.49 4.17 12.36
N LEU A 62 -6.23 3.09 12.60
CA LEU A 62 -7.63 2.97 12.19
C LEU A 62 -8.55 3.90 12.98
N ARG A 63 -8.38 3.97 14.31
CA ARG A 63 -9.15 4.90 15.15
C ARG A 63 -9.01 6.35 14.68
N ARG A 64 -7.78 6.81 14.48
CA ARG A 64 -7.52 8.17 13.98
C ARG A 64 -8.05 8.41 12.58
N ALA A 65 -8.01 7.39 11.71
CA ALA A 65 -8.64 7.48 10.39
C ALA A 65 -10.17 7.62 10.50
N ASN A 66 -10.80 6.90 11.42
CA ASN A 66 -12.24 6.96 11.69
C ASN A 66 -12.66 8.25 12.41
N GLU A 67 -11.77 8.86 13.20
CA GLU A 67 -11.93 10.22 13.75
C GLU A 67 -11.86 11.29 12.66
N GLY A 68 -11.27 10.97 11.49
CA GLY A 68 -11.19 11.86 10.34
C GLY A 68 -9.83 12.53 10.12
N GLU A 69 -8.75 12.05 10.77
CA GLU A 69 -7.38 12.53 10.52
C GLU A 69 -7.00 12.28 9.06
N ARG A 70 -6.85 13.36 8.28
CA ARG A 70 -6.63 13.31 6.82
C ARG A 70 -5.47 12.41 6.42
N SER A 71 -4.34 12.56 7.09
CA SER A 71 -3.12 11.80 6.80
C SER A 71 -3.28 10.29 7.02
N ARG A 72 -4.02 9.88 8.06
CA ARG A 72 -4.24 8.46 8.38
C ARG A 72 -5.25 7.84 7.45
N LEU A 73 -6.33 8.56 7.17
CA LEU A 73 -7.36 8.09 6.25
C LEU A 73 -6.82 7.97 4.83
N LEU A 74 -6.10 8.99 4.33
CA LEU A 74 -5.38 8.92 3.06
C LEU A 74 -4.42 7.72 3.02
N ARG A 75 -3.66 7.48 4.10
CA ARG A 75 -2.75 6.33 4.17
C ARG A 75 -3.50 4.99 4.06
N VAL A 76 -4.69 4.87 4.67
CA VAL A 76 -5.53 3.67 4.51
C VAL A 76 -5.94 3.52 3.06
N LEU A 77 -6.44 4.58 2.40
CA LEU A 77 -6.83 4.53 0.99
C LEU A 77 -5.65 4.21 0.06
N LEU A 78 -4.47 4.78 0.29
CA LEU A 78 -3.27 4.48 -0.48
C LEU A 78 -2.85 3.00 -0.34
N MET A 79 -3.12 2.37 0.82
CA MET A 79 -2.91 0.95 1.00
C MET A 79 -3.96 0.10 0.28
N THR A 80 -5.22 0.54 0.28
CA THR A 80 -6.35 -0.20 -0.30
C THR A 80 -6.31 -0.18 -1.81
N TYR A 81 -5.84 0.90 -2.43
CA TYR A 81 -5.67 1.02 -3.90
C TYR A 81 -4.23 0.71 -4.36
N GLY A 82 -3.43 0.04 -3.52
CA GLY A 82 -2.13 -0.50 -3.92
C GLY A 82 -1.03 0.52 -4.22
N ARG A 83 -1.14 1.77 -3.76
CA ARG A 83 -0.04 2.75 -3.82
C ARG A 83 1.05 2.43 -2.78
N ILE A 84 0.64 1.83 -1.65
CA ILE A 84 1.50 1.43 -0.53
C ILE A 84 1.18 -0.01 -0.10
N GLY A 85 2.17 -0.72 0.43
CA GLY A 85 1.97 -2.00 1.13
C GLY A 85 1.94 -3.22 0.22
N SER A 86 1.35 -4.33 0.69
CA SER A 86 1.39 -5.63 0.01
C SER A 86 0.62 -5.62 -1.31
N ARG A 87 -0.57 -4.99 -1.33
CA ARG A 87 -1.44 -4.94 -2.50
C ARG A 87 -0.75 -4.36 -3.73
N ARG A 88 0.19 -3.45 -3.52
CA ARG A 88 1.04 -2.92 -4.59
C ARG A 88 1.77 -4.03 -5.34
N TYR A 89 2.44 -4.91 -4.59
CA TYR A 89 3.17 -6.03 -5.15
C TYR A 89 2.22 -7.04 -5.77
N GLU A 90 1.03 -7.23 -5.19
CA GLU A 90 -0.02 -8.09 -5.75
C GLU A 90 -0.48 -7.59 -7.13
N LEU A 91 -0.65 -6.27 -7.31
CA LEU A 91 -1.04 -5.66 -8.58
C LEU A 91 0.11 -5.62 -9.61
N LEU A 92 1.35 -5.48 -9.17
CA LEU A 92 2.52 -5.55 -10.08
C LEU A 92 2.86 -6.99 -10.48
N LYS A 93 2.52 -7.98 -9.64
CA LYS A 93 2.92 -9.38 -9.85
C LYS A 93 2.58 -9.93 -11.24
N PRO A 94 1.38 -9.71 -11.79
CA PRO A 94 1.02 -10.16 -13.14
C PRO A 94 1.93 -9.59 -14.23
N LEU A 95 2.39 -8.34 -14.08
CA LEU A 95 3.18 -7.63 -15.10
C LEU A 95 4.61 -8.17 -15.25
N TYR A 96 5.08 -8.95 -14.27
CA TYR A 96 6.37 -9.65 -14.36
C TYR A 96 6.26 -10.98 -15.11
N GLN A 97 5.05 -11.55 -15.22
CA GLN A 97 4.84 -12.92 -15.68
C GLN A 97 4.64 -13.01 -17.20
N THR A 98 4.50 -11.88 -17.88
CA THR A 98 4.10 -11.82 -19.29
C THR A 98 5.23 -12.13 -20.27
N ASP A 99 6.50 -12.09 -19.83
CA ASP A 99 7.63 -12.63 -20.59
C ASP A 99 7.54 -14.16 -20.83
N ARG A 100 6.75 -14.90 -20.04
CA ARG A 100 6.66 -16.37 -20.18
C ARG A 100 5.57 -16.88 -21.13
N LYS A 101 4.64 -16.04 -21.57
CA LYS A 101 3.47 -16.48 -22.36
C LYS A 101 3.52 -16.11 -23.85
N VAL A 102 4.50 -15.32 -24.29
CA VAL A 102 4.60 -14.90 -25.69
C VAL A 102 5.15 -16.02 -26.59
N ASP A 103 5.85 -17.01 -26.04
CA ASP A 103 6.32 -18.18 -26.79
C ASP A 103 5.41 -19.40 -26.57
N GLY A 104 4.14 -19.25 -26.93
CA GLY A 104 3.13 -20.29 -26.92
C GLY A 104 2.96 -20.98 -28.27
N ALA A 105 4.05 -21.50 -28.83
CA ALA A 105 3.98 -22.58 -29.82
C ALA A 105 4.55 -23.85 -29.17
N SER A 106 3.63 -24.76 -28.84
CA SER A 106 3.83 -26.18 -28.52
C SER A 106 4.15 -26.56 -27.07
N THR A 107 3.19 -27.27 -26.47
CA THR A 107 3.36 -28.55 -25.74
C THR A 107 2.73 -28.51 -24.34
N GLU A 108 1.58 -29.17 -24.26
CA GLU A 108 0.94 -29.63 -23.04
C GLU A 108 1.82 -30.64 -22.30
N ASN A 109 1.78 -30.57 -20.97
CA ASN A 109 2.29 -31.52 -19.96
C ASN A 109 3.35 -30.89 -19.04
N SER A 110 2.90 -30.47 -17.85
CA SER A 110 3.57 -30.73 -16.56
C SER A 110 2.85 -29.96 -15.44
N SER A 111 2.04 -30.70 -14.68
CA SER A 111 1.69 -30.38 -13.31
C SER A 111 2.93 -30.30 -12.41
N SER A 112 2.86 -29.44 -11.39
CA SER A 112 3.74 -29.35 -10.21
C SER A 112 5.10 -28.66 -10.41
N GLY A 113 5.41 -27.71 -9.52
CA GLY A 113 6.76 -27.14 -9.41
C GLY A 113 6.74 -25.67 -8.98
N GLY A 114 6.94 -25.44 -7.68
CA GLY A 114 7.08 -24.10 -7.12
C GLY A 114 8.19 -23.31 -7.83
N GLY A 115 7.92 -22.03 -8.08
CA GLY A 115 8.85 -21.11 -8.71
C GLY A 115 10.11 -20.91 -7.88
N SER A 116 11.11 -21.75 -8.12
CA SER A 116 12.50 -21.47 -7.82
C SER A 116 13.01 -20.46 -8.84
N LEU A 117 13.42 -19.30 -8.34
CA LEU A 117 14.30 -18.35 -9.05
C LEU A 117 15.67 -19.01 -9.14
N ASP A 118 15.85 -19.92 -10.08
CA ASP A 118 17.12 -20.61 -10.30
C ASP A 118 17.94 -19.89 -11.39
N GLY A 119 19.15 -19.45 -11.00
CA GLY A 119 20.36 -19.66 -11.79
C GLY A 119 20.60 -18.98 -13.14
N GLY A 120 19.72 -18.14 -13.68
CA GLY A 120 20.01 -17.39 -14.91
C GLY A 120 20.88 -16.16 -14.65
N ASP A 121 22.08 -16.10 -15.23
CA ASP A 121 23.07 -15.02 -15.10
C ASP A 121 22.67 -13.72 -15.86
N ASP A 122 21.42 -13.64 -16.29
CA ASP A 122 20.84 -12.60 -17.12
C ASP A 122 20.29 -11.44 -16.28
N LEU A 123 20.51 -10.23 -16.77
CA LEU A 123 19.97 -9.02 -16.16
C LEU A 123 18.44 -9.03 -16.34
N PRO A 124 17.65 -8.62 -15.33
CA PRO A 124 16.20 -8.58 -15.47
C PRO A 124 15.81 -7.61 -16.59
N ALA A 125 15.29 -8.13 -17.70
CA ALA A 125 14.75 -7.30 -18.77
C ALA A 125 13.46 -6.60 -18.30
N LEU A 126 13.19 -5.42 -18.86
CA LEU A 126 11.91 -4.75 -18.63
C LEU A 126 10.87 -5.37 -19.58
N THR A 127 9.81 -5.91 -19.01
CA THR A 127 8.65 -6.33 -19.80
C THR A 127 8.07 -5.12 -20.55
N PRO A 128 7.50 -5.31 -21.74
CA PRO A 128 6.93 -4.21 -22.53
C PRO A 128 5.82 -3.47 -21.74
N GLU A 129 5.08 -4.18 -20.89
CA GLU A 129 4.08 -3.63 -19.97
C GLU A 129 4.67 -2.65 -18.96
N ILE A 130 5.72 -3.09 -18.26
CA ILE A 130 6.38 -2.27 -17.25
C ILE A 130 7.05 -1.06 -17.91
N TYR A 131 7.62 -1.24 -19.10
CA TYR A 131 8.21 -0.15 -19.87
C TYR A 131 7.16 0.88 -20.29
N ALA A 132 6.04 0.45 -20.87
CA ALA A 132 4.94 1.34 -21.29
C ALA A 132 4.38 2.12 -20.10
N LEU A 133 4.18 1.44 -18.96
CA LEU A 133 3.71 2.07 -17.73
C LEU A 133 4.71 3.10 -17.19
N ALA A 134 5.99 2.77 -17.14
CA ALA A 134 7.02 3.69 -16.67
C ALA A 134 7.16 4.90 -17.59
N LYS A 135 7.08 4.70 -18.91
CA LYS A 135 7.09 5.76 -19.93
C LYS A 135 5.92 6.70 -19.73
N SER A 136 4.70 6.17 -19.58
CA SER A 136 3.50 6.96 -19.31
C SER A 136 3.57 7.69 -17.97
N GLN A 137 4.05 7.06 -16.89
CA GLN A 137 4.22 7.70 -15.58
C GLN A 137 5.21 8.87 -15.63
N LYS A 138 6.30 8.73 -16.40
CA LYS A 138 7.27 9.81 -16.60
C LYS A 138 6.66 10.99 -17.37
N GLN A 139 5.80 10.72 -18.36
CA GLN A 139 5.11 11.74 -19.15
C GLN A 139 4.01 12.45 -18.36
N ALA A 140 3.15 11.70 -17.67
CA ALA A 140 2.04 12.24 -16.89
C ALA A 140 2.49 12.94 -15.59
N ASN A 141 3.64 12.53 -15.04
CA ASN A 141 4.24 13.06 -13.81
C ASN A 141 3.23 13.23 -12.64
N PRO A 142 2.58 12.14 -12.19
CA PRO A 142 1.54 12.21 -11.17
C PRO A 142 2.06 12.77 -9.83
N PRO A 143 1.19 13.37 -8.98
CA PRO A 143 1.57 13.96 -7.71
C PRO A 143 2.29 12.98 -6.77
N THR A 144 3.42 13.43 -6.20
CA THR A 144 4.27 12.58 -5.35
C THR A 144 3.78 12.52 -3.90
N HIS A 145 2.70 11.78 -3.63
CA HIS A 145 2.23 11.56 -2.25
C HIS A 145 2.98 10.46 -1.49
N THR A 146 3.58 9.51 -2.20
CA THR A 146 4.26 8.35 -1.57
C THR A 146 5.72 8.25 -1.96
N ARG A 147 6.01 8.25 -3.26
CA ARG A 147 7.35 8.04 -3.81
C ARG A 147 7.59 9.01 -4.97
N LYS A 148 8.86 9.22 -5.28
CA LYS A 148 9.29 10.02 -6.43
C LYS A 148 9.06 9.22 -7.71
N ASN A 149 8.64 9.90 -8.78
CA ASN A 149 8.47 9.30 -10.09
C ASN A 149 9.82 8.82 -10.67
N PRO A 150 9.82 7.76 -11.49
CA PRO A 150 11.02 7.28 -12.16
C PRO A 150 11.54 8.35 -13.13
N ARG A 151 12.84 8.70 -13.02
CA ARG A 151 13.50 9.69 -13.89
C ARG A 151 14.10 9.05 -15.13
N HIS A 152 14.73 7.89 -14.95
CA HIS A 152 15.44 7.15 -15.99
C HIS A 152 14.75 5.80 -16.17
N LEU A 153 14.50 5.44 -17.43
CA LEU A 153 13.95 4.15 -17.84
C LEU A 153 15.04 3.09 -18.03
N GLU A 154 16.30 3.51 -17.96
CA GLU A 154 17.49 2.68 -18.08
C GLU A 154 18.48 3.02 -16.96
N PRO A 155 19.35 2.07 -16.57
CA PRO A 155 20.36 2.30 -15.56
C PRO A 155 21.50 3.18 -16.10
N ILE A 156 21.88 4.20 -15.33
CA ILE A 156 23.07 5.01 -15.63
C ILE A 156 24.30 4.25 -15.14
N ILE A 157 25.02 3.61 -16.06
CA ILE A 157 26.23 2.85 -15.76
C ILE A 157 27.40 3.51 -16.50
N PRO A 158 28.43 4.01 -15.79
CA PRO A 158 29.59 4.58 -16.46
C PRO A 158 30.34 3.50 -17.25
N ALA A 159 30.92 3.85 -18.39
CA ALA A 159 31.68 2.91 -19.20
C ALA A 159 32.97 2.45 -18.50
N THR A 160 33.64 3.39 -17.82
CA THR A 160 34.94 3.18 -17.16
C THR A 160 34.87 3.36 -15.65
N ASN A 161 35.77 2.68 -14.95
CA ASN A 161 36.01 2.88 -13.53
C ASN A 161 37.00 4.05 -13.31
N ASN A 162 37.25 4.44 -12.06
CA ASN A 162 38.22 5.47 -11.68
C ASN A 162 39.65 5.26 -12.23
N ARG A 163 40.04 4.01 -12.55
CA ARG A 163 41.32 3.65 -13.17
C ARG A 163 41.30 3.70 -14.71
N MET A 164 40.26 4.27 -15.33
CA MET A 164 40.03 4.29 -16.78
C MET A 164 39.94 2.90 -17.44
N LEU A 165 39.68 1.86 -16.64
CA LEU A 165 39.43 0.48 -17.12
C LEU A 165 37.93 0.26 -17.34
N PRO A 166 37.53 -0.67 -18.24
CA PRO A 166 36.12 -1.01 -18.42
C PRO A 166 35.50 -1.49 -17.10
N MET A 167 34.24 -1.12 -16.87
CA MET A 167 33.55 -1.46 -15.63
C MET A 167 33.46 -2.98 -15.42
N PRO A 168 33.80 -3.51 -14.23
CA PRO A 168 33.72 -4.94 -13.97
C PRO A 168 32.30 -5.49 -14.16
N LYS A 169 32.15 -6.61 -14.89
CA LYS A 169 30.85 -7.23 -15.22
C LYS A 169 29.97 -7.45 -13.97
N LYS A 170 30.53 -7.96 -12.87
CA LYS A 170 29.81 -8.15 -11.60
C LYS A 170 29.26 -6.83 -11.04
N ARG A 171 30.01 -5.73 -11.16
CA ARG A 171 29.58 -4.40 -10.70
C ARG A 171 28.43 -3.87 -11.57
N ILE A 172 28.52 -4.03 -12.89
CA ILE A 172 27.44 -3.69 -13.84
C ILE A 172 26.15 -4.43 -13.45
N LYS A 173 26.23 -5.75 -13.21
CA LYS A 173 25.08 -6.56 -12.77
C LYS A 173 24.47 -6.05 -11.47
N ASN A 174 25.30 -5.77 -10.46
CA ASN A 174 24.81 -5.26 -9.18
C ASN A 174 24.19 -3.86 -9.31
N MET A 175 24.76 -2.99 -10.14
CA MET A 175 24.17 -1.68 -10.46
C MET A 175 22.82 -1.84 -11.15
N HIS A 176 22.72 -2.75 -12.11
CA HIS A 176 21.46 -3.05 -12.80
C HIS A 176 20.40 -3.58 -11.83
N ARG A 177 20.74 -4.57 -10.98
CA ARG A 177 19.82 -5.13 -9.97
C ARG A 177 19.34 -4.05 -8.99
N LYS A 178 20.25 -3.20 -8.52
CA LYS A 178 19.91 -2.08 -7.62
C LYS A 178 18.99 -1.07 -8.30
N TRP A 179 19.31 -0.69 -9.53
CA TRP A 179 18.48 0.21 -10.33
C TRP A 179 17.10 -0.38 -10.57
N TYR A 180 17.01 -1.63 -11.02
CA TYR A 180 15.75 -2.32 -11.30
C TYR A 180 14.87 -2.39 -10.05
N ALA A 181 15.43 -2.74 -8.89
CA ALA A 181 14.70 -2.76 -7.62
C ALA A 181 14.19 -1.37 -7.23
N ASP A 182 14.99 -0.30 -7.37
CA ASP A 182 14.57 1.08 -7.07
C ASP A 182 13.52 1.58 -8.08
N PHE A 183 13.69 1.25 -9.36
CA PHE A 183 12.77 1.55 -10.45
C PHE A 183 11.39 0.93 -10.20
N LEU A 184 11.32 -0.37 -9.94
CA LEU A 184 10.07 -1.05 -9.55
C LEU A 184 9.50 -0.47 -8.27
N ASN A 185 10.34 -0.12 -7.30
CA ASN A 185 9.91 0.53 -6.08
C ASN A 185 9.32 1.93 -6.31
N ARG A 186 9.52 2.58 -7.46
CA ARG A 186 8.90 3.89 -7.79
C ARG A 186 7.67 3.78 -8.69
N LEU A 187 7.50 2.65 -9.36
CA LEU A 187 6.43 2.40 -10.33
C LEU A 187 5.04 2.31 -9.69
N LEU A 188 4.05 3.02 -10.23
CA LEU A 188 2.68 2.99 -9.71
C LEU A 188 1.88 1.87 -10.40
N PRO A 189 1.34 0.88 -9.67
CA PRO A 189 0.64 -0.23 -10.30
C PRO A 189 -0.65 0.23 -10.98
N PRO A 190 -1.05 -0.39 -12.11
CA PRO A 190 -2.33 -0.16 -12.72
C PRO A 190 -3.44 -0.75 -11.83
N LEU A 191 -4.57 -0.05 -11.73
CA LEU A 191 -5.75 -0.57 -11.03
C LEU A 191 -6.59 -1.49 -11.93
N PRO A 192 -7.30 -2.48 -11.36
CA PRO A 192 -8.32 -3.24 -12.09
C PRO A 192 -9.45 -2.32 -12.59
N THR A 193 -10.03 -2.66 -13.75
CA THR A 193 -11.05 -1.84 -14.44
C THR A 193 -12.19 -1.41 -13.52
N LYS A 194 -12.77 -2.35 -12.76
CA LYS A 194 -13.90 -2.09 -11.86
C LYS A 194 -13.54 -1.07 -10.77
N GLU A 195 -12.38 -1.23 -10.13
CA GLU A 195 -11.96 -0.36 -9.04
C GLU A 195 -11.58 1.03 -9.55
N TRP A 196 -10.97 1.11 -10.73
CA TRP A 196 -10.59 2.39 -11.34
C TRP A 196 -11.83 3.19 -11.74
N GLN A 197 -12.83 2.57 -12.36
CA GLN A 197 -14.10 3.21 -12.72
C GLN A 197 -14.85 3.70 -11.48
N GLN A 198 -14.96 2.86 -10.45
CA GLN A 198 -15.58 3.26 -9.18
C GLN A 198 -14.89 4.47 -8.56
N LEU A 199 -13.56 4.46 -8.53
CA LEU A 199 -12.78 5.54 -7.93
C LEU A 199 -12.89 6.83 -8.75
N ARG A 200 -12.98 6.73 -10.08
CA ARG A 200 -13.29 7.83 -10.99
C ARG A 200 -14.66 8.43 -10.64
N ASP A 201 -15.71 7.62 -10.58
CA ASP A 201 -17.07 8.07 -10.29
C ASP A 201 -17.13 8.78 -8.92
N TRP A 202 -16.54 8.18 -7.89
CA TRP A 202 -16.49 8.74 -6.54
C TRP A 202 -15.71 10.04 -6.46
N SER A 203 -14.63 10.19 -7.25
CA SER A 203 -13.89 11.44 -7.33
C SER A 203 -14.70 12.56 -7.96
N GLN A 204 -15.56 12.23 -8.93
CA GLN A 204 -16.48 13.15 -9.60
C GLN A 204 -17.74 13.44 -8.79
N GLY A 205 -18.03 12.63 -7.76
CA GLY A 205 -19.21 12.77 -6.91
C GLY A 205 -20.41 11.95 -7.40
N HIS A 206 -20.21 11.05 -8.36
CA HIS A 206 -21.22 10.12 -8.84
C HIS A 206 -21.22 8.84 -7.98
N ASN A 207 -22.41 8.26 -7.76
CA ASN A 207 -22.58 6.97 -7.07
C ASN A 207 -21.82 6.87 -5.73
N LEU A 208 -21.85 7.95 -4.94
CA LEU A 208 -21.16 8.03 -3.65
C LEU A 208 -21.68 6.95 -2.70
N PRO A 209 -20.80 6.21 -2.00
CA PRO A 209 -21.24 5.21 -1.05
C PRO A 209 -21.81 5.87 0.20
N ASP A 210 -22.78 5.20 0.83
CA ASP A 210 -23.29 5.60 2.14
C ASP A 210 -22.15 5.60 3.16
N LEU A 211 -21.85 6.78 3.69
CA LEU A 211 -20.83 6.94 4.70
C LEU A 211 -21.34 6.36 6.02
N VAL A 212 -20.69 5.29 6.47
CA VAL A 212 -20.91 4.75 7.81
C VAL A 212 -20.30 5.71 8.81
N ILE A 213 -21.12 6.56 9.42
CA ILE A 213 -20.68 7.44 10.50
C ILE A 213 -20.45 6.55 11.73
N PRO A 214 -19.23 6.47 12.29
CA PRO A 214 -19.02 5.69 13.50
C PRO A 214 -19.96 6.21 14.58
N ARG A 215 -20.62 5.29 15.31
CA ARG A 215 -21.25 5.66 16.59
C ARG A 215 -20.15 6.34 17.39
N ARG A 216 -20.32 7.63 17.71
CA ARG A 216 -19.49 8.30 18.71
C ARG A 216 -19.44 7.32 19.88
N ASN A 217 -18.25 6.85 20.24
CA ASN A 217 -18.10 6.26 21.55
C ASN A 217 -18.65 7.37 22.44
N ALA A 218 -19.79 7.13 23.09
CA ALA A 218 -20.25 7.98 24.17
C ALA A 218 -18.97 8.23 24.95
N SER A 219 -18.52 9.48 24.97
CA SER A 219 -17.29 9.82 25.65
C SER A 219 -17.35 9.01 26.92
N GLU A 220 -16.37 8.13 27.15
CA GLU A 220 -16.00 7.85 28.51
C GLU A 220 -15.88 9.26 29.06
N ARG A 221 -16.94 9.73 29.75
CA ARG A 221 -17.00 11.06 30.34
C ARG A 221 -15.64 11.17 30.94
N LEU A 222 -14.83 12.13 30.49
CA LEU A 222 -13.44 12.27 30.89
C LEU A 222 -13.45 12.24 32.42
N HIS A 223 -13.30 11.04 32.97
CA HIS A 223 -13.44 10.80 34.37
C HIS A 223 -12.03 11.11 34.78
N PHE A 224 -11.78 12.36 35.14
CA PHE A 224 -10.65 12.74 35.98
C PHE A 224 -10.81 12.11 37.38
N GLY A 225 -11.32 10.88 37.47
CA GLY A 225 -11.92 10.31 38.66
C GLY A 225 -12.98 11.24 39.25
N LYS A 226 -12.67 11.74 40.46
CA LYS A 226 -13.51 12.65 41.25
C LYS A 226 -13.27 14.14 40.96
N TYR A 227 -12.28 14.46 40.13
CA TYR A 227 -11.80 15.83 39.98
C TYR A 227 -12.45 16.57 38.79
N SER A 228 -12.60 17.88 38.91
CA SER A 228 -12.95 18.75 37.79
C SER A 228 -11.76 18.90 36.83
N ALA A 229 -12.01 19.20 35.55
CA ALA A 229 -10.95 19.41 34.55
C ALA A 229 -9.92 20.47 34.96
N LEU A 230 -10.37 21.48 35.73
CA LEU A 230 -9.55 22.52 36.35
C LEU A 230 -8.70 21.99 37.52
N GLU A 231 -9.27 21.11 38.34
CA GLU A 231 -8.56 20.49 39.47
C GLU A 231 -7.47 19.53 38.98
N ALA A 232 -7.75 18.77 37.92
CA ALA A 232 -6.76 17.90 37.30
C ALA A 232 -5.59 18.70 36.70
N THR A 233 -5.86 19.88 36.11
CA THR A 233 -4.80 20.75 35.57
C THR A 233 -3.92 21.34 36.66
N VAL A 234 -4.52 21.76 37.77
CA VAL A 234 -3.80 22.30 38.94
C VAL A 234 -2.99 21.20 39.65
N LEU A 235 -3.54 19.99 39.78
CA LEU A 235 -2.88 18.89 40.48
C LEU A 235 -1.77 18.20 39.67
N GLN A 236 -1.92 18.03 38.36
CA GLN A 236 -0.96 17.30 37.53
C GLN A 236 0.02 18.19 36.76
N GLY A 237 -0.24 19.50 36.64
CA GLY A 237 0.62 20.45 35.89
C GLY A 237 0.81 20.11 34.41
N ARG A 238 0.07 19.11 33.90
CA ARG A 238 0.09 18.61 32.53
C ARG A 238 -1.34 18.27 32.13
N ILE A 239 -1.81 18.89 31.06
CA ILE A 239 -3.09 18.54 30.46
C ILE A 239 -2.88 17.27 29.66
N ASP A 240 -3.64 16.22 29.96
CA ASP A 240 -3.65 15.02 29.12
C ASP A 240 -4.10 15.41 27.70
N ASN A 241 -3.29 15.06 26.69
CA ASN A 241 -3.62 15.28 25.28
C ASN A 241 -4.94 14.61 24.85
N ALA A 242 -5.48 13.69 25.66
CA ALA A 242 -6.80 13.09 25.48
C ALA A 242 -7.95 14.11 25.65
N VAL A 243 -7.72 15.21 26.37
CA VAL A 243 -8.75 16.22 26.71
C VAL A 243 -9.11 17.10 25.52
N TYR A 244 -8.16 17.41 24.62
CA TYR A 244 -8.40 18.29 23.47
C TYR A 244 -8.91 17.56 22.22
N GLY A 245 -9.11 16.24 22.30
CA GLY A 245 -9.39 15.44 21.12
C GLY A 245 -8.28 15.54 20.06
N ASN A 246 -8.51 14.93 18.91
CA ASN A 246 -7.54 14.96 17.82
C ASN A 246 -7.70 16.27 17.03
N ARG A 247 -6.77 17.23 17.19
CA ARG A 247 -6.82 18.55 16.50
C ARG A 247 -6.86 18.46 14.97
N GLU A 248 -6.35 17.37 14.41
CA GLU A 248 -6.31 17.11 12.97
C GLU A 248 -7.54 16.35 12.45
N ALA A 249 -8.49 16.02 13.34
CA ALA A 249 -9.71 15.32 12.96
C ALA A 249 -10.69 16.24 12.23
N HIS A 250 -11.07 15.82 11.02
CA HIS A 250 -12.13 16.47 10.25
C HIS A 250 -13.42 15.65 10.32
N GLU A 251 -14.56 16.31 10.26
CA GLU A 251 -15.83 15.60 10.06
C GLU A 251 -15.83 14.89 8.70
N ILE A 252 -16.13 13.59 8.73
CA ILE A 252 -16.15 12.75 7.53
C ILE A 252 -17.43 13.06 6.74
N THR A 253 -17.36 14.07 5.89
CA THR A 253 -18.43 14.46 4.96
C THR A 253 -18.23 13.83 3.57
N PRO A 254 -19.28 13.71 2.74
CA PRO A 254 -19.14 13.23 1.36
C PRO A 254 -18.14 14.04 0.54
N ARG A 255 -18.15 15.37 0.68
CA ARG A 255 -17.21 16.27 0.00
C ARG A 255 -15.77 16.07 0.47
N TYR A 256 -15.57 15.79 1.76
CA TYR A 256 -14.25 15.47 2.29
C TYR A 256 -13.71 14.16 1.70
N MET A 257 -14.54 13.12 1.66
CA MET A 257 -14.18 11.84 1.05
C MET A 257 -13.95 11.94 -0.45
N GLN A 258 -14.77 12.70 -1.17
CA GLN A 258 -14.58 12.99 -2.59
C GLN A 258 -13.19 13.56 -2.88
N ARG A 259 -12.74 14.53 -2.08
CA ARG A 259 -11.39 15.10 -2.21
C ARG A 259 -10.30 14.05 -1.96
N LEU A 260 -10.49 13.15 -1.01
CA LEU A 260 -9.54 12.06 -0.76
C LEU A 260 -9.51 11.05 -1.91
N TRP A 261 -10.65 10.64 -2.43
CA TRP A 261 -10.71 9.77 -3.61
C TRP A 261 -10.07 10.44 -4.82
N ALA A 262 -10.33 11.73 -5.07
CA ALA A 262 -9.67 12.48 -6.14
C ALA A 262 -8.15 12.52 -5.99
N THR A 263 -7.63 12.68 -4.76
CA THR A 263 -6.17 12.60 -4.54
C THR A 263 -5.61 11.22 -4.86
N VAL A 264 -6.32 10.14 -4.53
CA VAL A 264 -5.86 8.78 -4.88
C VAL A 264 -5.98 8.55 -6.38
N PHE A 265 -7.04 9.06 -7.02
CA PHE A 265 -7.30 8.95 -8.46
C PHE A 265 -6.17 9.53 -9.29
N SER A 266 -5.70 10.73 -8.95
CA SER A 266 -4.60 11.41 -9.64
C SER A 266 -3.27 10.63 -9.67
N ILE A 267 -3.14 9.58 -8.85
CA ILE A 267 -1.96 8.72 -8.73
C ILE A 267 -2.23 7.31 -9.29
N SER A 268 -3.48 6.98 -9.65
CA SER A 268 -3.85 5.65 -10.10
C SER A 268 -3.88 5.55 -11.62
N PRO A 269 -2.89 4.89 -12.25
CA PRO A 269 -2.98 4.57 -13.66
C PRO A 269 -3.98 3.44 -13.89
N TYR A 270 -4.51 3.41 -15.10
CA TYR A 270 -5.26 2.30 -15.67
C TYR A 270 -4.58 1.87 -16.96
N MET A 271 -4.44 0.56 -17.16
CA MET A 271 -3.71 0.01 -18.30
C MET A 271 -4.63 -0.87 -19.14
N VAL A 272 -4.63 -0.62 -20.45
CA VAL A 272 -5.43 -1.32 -21.45
C VAL A 272 -4.51 -1.76 -22.58
N TYR A 273 -4.65 -3.00 -23.01
CA TYR A 273 -3.97 -3.49 -24.20
C TYR A 273 -4.74 -3.06 -25.44
N ASN A 274 -4.05 -2.50 -26.43
CA ASN A 274 -4.64 -2.19 -27.72
C ASN A 274 -4.23 -3.27 -28.72
N ASP A 275 -5.20 -4.07 -29.18
CA ASP A 275 -4.97 -5.17 -30.12
C ASP A 275 -4.49 -4.68 -31.50
N GLU A 276 -4.92 -3.50 -31.93
CA GLU A 276 -4.57 -2.94 -33.25
C GLU A 276 -3.10 -2.51 -33.31
N THR A 277 -2.64 -1.77 -32.29
CA THR A 277 -1.26 -1.25 -32.24
C THR A 277 -0.28 -2.22 -31.58
N LYS A 278 -0.78 -3.32 -30.99
CA LYS A 278 0.00 -4.28 -30.16
C LYS A 278 0.79 -3.58 -29.04
N GLU A 279 0.26 -2.48 -28.53
CA GLU A 279 0.90 -1.64 -27.52
C GLU A 279 0.01 -1.50 -26.28
N TRP A 280 0.65 -1.36 -25.13
CA TRP A 280 -0.03 -1.07 -23.88
C TRP A 280 -0.30 0.43 -23.76
N ARG A 281 -1.57 0.79 -23.69
CA ARG A 281 -2.03 2.17 -23.44
C ARG A 281 -2.31 2.36 -21.95
N VAL A 282 -1.77 3.43 -21.40
CA VAL A 282 -1.95 3.78 -19.98
C VAL A 282 -2.68 5.11 -19.87
N LEU A 283 -3.77 5.11 -19.09
CA LEU A 283 -4.62 6.25 -18.79
C LEU A 283 -4.39 6.70 -17.34
N TRP A 284 -4.54 8.00 -17.10
CA TRP A 284 -4.41 8.65 -15.79
C TRP A 284 -5.68 9.40 -15.44
#